data_AF-A0AAV0USP5-F1
#
_entry.id   AF-A0AAV0USP5-F1
#
_cell.length_a   1.000
_cell.length_b   1.000
_cell.length_c   1.000
_cell.angle_alpha   90.00
_cell.angle_beta   90.00
_cell.angle_gamma   90.00
#
_symmetry.space_group_name_H-M   'P 1'
#
loop_
_entity.id
_entity.type
_entity.pdbx_description
1 polymer ?
#
loop_
_entity_poly.entity_id
_entity_poly.type
_entity_poly.pdbx_seq_one_letter_code
_entity_poly.pdbx_strand_id
1 'polypeptide(L)'
;MEVFIAVLSFIDIVALTFLNGYWLITLDELELDHLNPADVAKRLNTLVYPEMVLHGVLMFLCLVAWAPWIFLLNLPIAVWHVRRVVRNEHLMDPTEILRYKKLQQARLESIARTVFYGLQIIYGMFWMVSAIVSSAKSRKGGKRA
;
A
#
# COMPACT_ATOMS: atom_id res chain seq x y z
N MET A 1 0.19 20.91 -12.51
CA MET A 1 -0.04 20.41 -11.13
C MET A 1 -0.32 18.92 -11.11
N GLU A 2 -1.14 18.40 -12.04
CA GLU A 2 -1.46 16.97 -12.16
C GLU A 2 -0.22 16.04 -12.23
N VAL A 3 0.79 16.38 -13.04
CA VAL A 3 2.02 15.58 -13.16
C VAL A 3 2.75 15.43 -11.82
N PHE A 4 2.80 16.49 -11.01
CA PHE A 4 3.48 16.47 -9.71
C PHE A 4 2.75 15.53 -8.74
N ILE A 5 1.42 15.57 -8.71
CA ILE A 5 0.61 14.68 -7.89
C ILE A 5 0.76 13.22 -8.33
N ALA A 6 0.79 12.97 -9.65
CA ALA A 6 0.99 11.63 -10.19
C ALA A 6 2.38 11.08 -9.82
N VAL A 7 3.44 11.88 -9.87
CA VAL A 7 4.79 11.46 -9.45
C VAL A 7 4.85 11.19 -7.95
N LEU A 8 4.27 12.06 -7.11
CA LEU A 8 4.24 11.85 -5.65
C LEU A 8 3.49 10.56 -5.30
N SER A 9 2.30 10.35 -5.88
CA SER A 9 1.52 9.14 -5.64
C SER A 9 2.24 7.86 -6.08
N PHE A 10 3.03 7.93 -7.15
CA PHE A 10 3.82 6.79 -7.61
C PHE A 10 4.92 6.45 -6.60
N ILE A 11 5.60 7.45 -6.06
CA ILE A 11 6.60 7.28 -5.00
C ILE A 11 5.95 6.67 -3.75
N ASP A 12 4.77 7.14 -3.35
CA ASP A 12 4.02 6.59 -2.22
C ASP A 12 3.61 5.12 -2.44
N ILE A 13 3.13 4.76 -3.64
CA ILE A 13 2.80 3.36 -4.00
C ILE A 13 4.03 2.46 -3.87
N VAL A 14 5.19 2.93 -4.33
CA VAL A 14 6.45 2.20 -4.20
C VAL A 14 6.83 2.04 -2.73
N ALA A 15 6.74 3.10 -1.92
CA ALA A 15 7.02 3.04 -0.49
C ALA A 15 6.10 2.04 0.26
N LEU A 16 4.80 2.04 -0.05
CA LEU A 16 3.83 1.09 0.49
C LEU A 16 4.15 -0.36 0.10
N THR A 17 4.66 -0.56 -1.12
CA THR A 17 5.06 -1.88 -1.61
C THR A 17 6.28 -2.41 -0.83
N PHE A 18 7.28 -1.56 -0.58
CA PHE A 18 8.44 -1.93 0.24
C PHE A 18 8.05 -2.27 1.67
N LEU A 19 7.16 -1.49 2.28
CA LEU A 19 6.62 -1.78 3.62
C LEU A 19 5.92 -3.15 3.65
N ASN A 20 5.06 -3.44 2.68
CA ASN A 20 4.38 -4.74 2.57
C ASN A 20 5.35 -5.90 2.28
N GLY A 21 6.43 -5.64 1.54
CA GLY A 21 7.53 -6.59 1.39
C GLY A 21 8.21 -6.92 2.72
N TYR A 22 8.46 -5.92 3.57
CA TYR A 22 9.01 -6.13 4.91
C TYR A 22 8.08 -6.96 5.80
N TRP A 23 6.75 -6.73 5.73
CA TRP A 23 5.76 -7.57 6.41
C TRP A 23 5.87 -9.03 5.98
N LEU A 24 5.97 -9.29 4.68
CA LEU A 24 6.06 -10.64 4.14
C LEU A 24 7.34 -11.35 4.61
N ILE A 25 8.49 -10.70 4.51
CA ILE A 25 9.78 -11.28 4.93
C ILE A 25 9.79 -11.57 6.43
N THR A 26 9.30 -10.63 7.25
CA THR A 26 9.25 -10.82 8.72
C THR A 26 8.33 -11.98 9.12
N LEU A 27 7.22 -12.18 8.41
CA LEU A 27 6.33 -13.32 8.62
C LEU A 27 6.95 -14.64 8.15
N ASP A 28 7.75 -14.62 7.10
CA ASP A 28 8.48 -15.78 6.59
C ASP A 28 9.60 -16.21 7.55
N GLU A 29 10.36 -15.24 8.09
CA GLU A 29 11.36 -15.50 9.13
C GLU A 29 10.76 -16.08 10.42
N LEU A 30 9.51 -15.70 10.74
CA LEU A 30 8.77 -16.29 11.85
C LEU A 30 8.33 -17.74 11.56
N GLU A 31 7.95 -18.07 10.32
CA GLU A 31 7.57 -19.43 9.92
C GLU A 31 8.76 -20.39 9.91
N LEU A 32 9.94 -19.89 9.56
CA LEU A 32 11.21 -20.62 9.60
C LEU A 32 11.78 -20.77 11.02
N ASP A 33 11.05 -20.33 12.05
CA ASP A 33 11.44 -20.36 13.48
C ASP A 33 12.76 -19.61 13.76
N HIS A 34 13.12 -18.62 12.91
CA HIS A 34 14.33 -17.82 13.05
C HIS A 34 14.16 -16.64 14.02
N LEU A 35 12.93 -16.19 14.25
CA LEU A 35 12.61 -15.06 15.11
C LEU A 35 11.56 -15.41 16.15
N ASN A 36 11.69 -14.82 17.35
CA ASN A 36 10.73 -14.96 18.42
C ASN A 36 9.43 -14.18 18.08
N PRO A 37 8.23 -14.78 18.24
CA PRO A 37 6.94 -14.15 17.93
C PRO A 37 6.70 -12.82 18.65
N ALA A 38 7.23 -12.64 19.86
CA ALA A 38 7.11 -11.38 20.61
C ALA A 38 7.88 -10.23 19.94
N ASP A 39 9.07 -10.51 19.40
CA ASP A 39 9.89 -9.52 18.70
C ASP A 39 9.27 -9.17 17.34
N VAL A 40 8.73 -10.17 16.64
CA VAL A 40 7.99 -9.97 15.39
C VAL A 40 6.75 -9.11 15.61
N ALA A 41 5.93 -9.41 16.61
CA ALA A 41 4.74 -8.62 16.94
C ALA A 41 5.08 -7.14 17.21
N LYS A 42 6.16 -6.87 17.95
CA LYS A 42 6.60 -5.49 18.23
C LYS A 42 7.07 -4.74 16.98
N ARG A 43 7.85 -5.40 16.11
CA ARG A 43 8.31 -4.82 14.84
C ARG A 43 7.15 -4.51 13.91
N LEU A 44 6.26 -5.49 13.73
CA LEU A 44 5.10 -5.37 12.87
C LEU A 44 4.13 -4.30 13.36
N ASN A 45 3.85 -4.24 14.66
CA ASN A 45 2.99 -3.20 15.24
C ASN A 45 3.53 -1.78 15.00
N THR A 46 4.85 -1.59 15.09
CA THR A 46 5.48 -0.29 14.81
C THR A 46 5.27 0.15 13.36
N LEU A 47 5.10 -0.81 12.43
CA LEU A 47 4.92 -0.56 11.00
C LEU A 47 3.45 -0.38 10.59
N VAL A 48 2.48 -0.76 11.43
CA VAL A 48 1.05 -0.55 11.15
C VAL A 48 0.73 0.94 11.00
N TYR A 49 1.25 1.77 11.91
CA TYR A 49 1.02 3.23 11.89
C TYR A 49 1.55 3.92 10.62
N PRO A 50 2.83 3.75 10.21
CA PRO A 50 3.33 4.39 8.99
C PRO A 50 2.61 3.88 7.74
N GLU A 51 2.23 2.60 7.67
CA GLU A 51 1.46 2.07 6.55
C GLU A 51 0.07 2.73 6.44
N MET A 52 -0.64 2.88 7.55
CA MET A 52 -1.94 3.56 7.58
C MET A 52 -1.84 5.03 7.17
N VAL A 53 -0.81 5.74 7.63
CA VAL A 53 -0.57 7.14 7.28
C VAL A 53 -0.29 7.27 5.79
N LEU A 54 0.62 6.44 5.24
CA LEU A 54 0.96 6.47 3.82
C LEU A 54 -0.26 6.14 2.93
N HIS A 55 -1.11 5.20 3.35
CA HIS A 55 -2.37 4.92 2.65
C HIS A 55 -3.35 6.08 2.69
N GLY A 56 -3.49 6.73 3.85
CA GLY A 56 -4.32 7.93 3.97
C GLY A 56 -3.84 9.05 3.06
N VAL A 57 -2.52 9.27 3.00
CA VAL A 57 -1.89 10.24 2.10
C VAL A 57 -2.15 9.87 0.64
N LEU A 58 -1.96 8.61 0.25
CA LEU A 58 -2.23 8.15 -1.12
C LEU A 58 -3.70 8.39 -1.52
N MET A 59 -4.64 8.09 -0.62
CA MET A 59 -6.07 8.29 -0.88
C MET A 59 -6.41 9.78 -1.02
N PHE A 60 -5.81 10.64 -0.18
CA PHE A 60 -5.97 12.09 -0.26
C PHE A 60 -5.40 12.66 -1.58
N LEU A 61 -4.20 12.22 -1.99
CA LEU A 61 -3.59 12.61 -3.25
C LEU A 61 -4.45 12.20 -4.46
N CYS A 62 -5.05 11.00 -4.41
CA CYS A 62 -5.96 10.53 -5.46
C CYS A 62 -7.25 11.37 -5.54
N LEU A 63 -7.76 11.84 -4.40
CA LEU A 63 -8.94 12.71 -4.33
C LEU A 63 -8.65 14.08 -4.94
N VAL A 64 -7.49 14.67 -4.61
CA VAL A 64 -7.06 15.98 -5.14
C VAL A 64 -6.82 15.90 -6.65
N ALA A 65 -6.32 14.76 -7.15
CA ALA A 65 -6.07 14.56 -8.58
C ALA A 65 -7.34 14.23 -9.40
N TRP A 66 -8.52 14.12 -8.76
CA TRP A 66 -9.78 13.73 -9.43
C TRP A 66 -9.64 12.48 -10.31
N ALA A 67 -8.93 11.45 -9.82
CA ALA A 67 -8.71 10.20 -10.54
C ALA A 67 -9.63 9.08 -9.99
N PRO A 68 -10.90 8.98 -10.45
CA PRO A 68 -11.88 8.06 -9.88
C PRO A 68 -11.47 6.59 -10.04
N TRP A 69 -10.73 6.24 -11.09
CA TRP A 69 -10.34 4.85 -11.35
C TRP A 69 -9.27 4.33 -10.38
N ILE A 70 -8.30 5.17 -10.00
CA ILE A 70 -7.27 4.84 -9.01
C ILE A 70 -7.88 4.82 -7.61
N PHE A 71 -8.79 5.75 -7.33
CA PHE A 71 -9.52 5.79 -6.08
C PHE A 71 -10.37 4.52 -5.88
N LEU A 72 -11.09 4.09 -6.92
CA LEU A 72 -11.90 2.87 -6.87
C LEU A 72 -11.05 1.61 -6.66
N LEU A 73 -9.84 1.58 -7.20
CA LEU A 73 -8.92 0.46 -7.06
C LEU A 73 -8.28 0.41 -5.66
N ASN A 74 -8.06 1.56 -5.01
CA ASN A 74 -7.57 1.63 -3.62
C ASN A 74 -8.67 1.44 -2.56
N LEU A 75 -9.94 1.60 -2.93
CA LEU A 75 -11.10 1.50 -2.05
C LEU A 75 -11.21 0.15 -1.29
N PRO A 76 -10.98 -1.03 -1.90
CA PRO A 76 -11.02 -2.31 -1.20
C PRO A 76 -9.95 -2.43 -0.10
N ILE A 77 -8.75 -1.91 -0.37
CA ILE A 77 -7.64 -1.88 0.60
C ILE A 77 -7.95 -0.92 1.73
N ALA A 78 -8.49 0.25 1.41
CA ALA A 78 -8.89 1.23 2.40
C ALA A 78 -9.97 0.70 3.33
N VAL A 79 -11.00 0.03 2.78
CA VAL A 79 -12.05 -0.63 3.57
C VAL A 79 -11.46 -1.74 4.43
N TRP A 80 -10.49 -2.49 3.93
CA TRP A 80 -9.80 -3.52 4.70
C TRP A 80 -8.98 -2.93 5.86
N HIS A 81 -8.22 -1.85 5.64
CA HIS A 81 -7.51 -1.12 6.70
C HIS A 81 -8.49 -0.56 7.74
N VAL A 82 -9.56 0.10 7.30
CA VAL A 82 -10.60 0.65 8.20
C VAL A 82 -11.25 -0.47 9.02
N ARG A 83 -11.53 -1.62 8.41
CA ARG A 83 -12.11 -2.77 9.11
C ARG A 83 -11.18 -3.32 10.19
N ARG A 84 -9.87 -3.39 9.92
CA ARG A 84 -8.85 -3.76 10.92
C ARG A 84 -8.77 -2.75 12.06
N VAL A 85 -8.87 -1.46 11.75
CA VAL A 85 -8.87 -0.39 12.76
C VAL A 85 -10.10 -0.48 13.65
N VAL A 86 -11.28 -0.61 13.05
CA VAL A 86 -12.57 -0.67 13.77
C VAL A 86 -12.69 -1.93 14.63
N ARG A 87 -12.06 -3.04 14.24
CA ARG A 87 -12.06 -4.29 15.05
C ARG A 87 -11.04 -4.29 16.19
N ASN A 88 -10.26 -3.21 16.39
CA ASN A 88 -9.13 -3.18 17.33
C ASN A 88 -8.08 -4.30 17.11
N GLU A 89 -8.08 -4.94 15.94
CA GLU A 89 -7.13 -6.00 15.56
C GLU A 89 -5.87 -5.40 14.88
N HIS A 90 -5.62 -4.10 15.06
CA HIS A 90 -4.43 -3.42 14.55
C HIS A 90 -3.15 -3.82 15.28
N LEU A 91 -3.27 -4.34 16.50
CA LEU A 91 -2.17 -4.89 17.29
C LEU A 91 -2.13 -6.42 17.05
N MET A 92 -1.02 -6.92 16.52
CA MET A 92 -0.76 -8.36 16.49
C MET A 92 -0.45 -8.84 17.92
N ASP A 93 -1.35 -9.61 18.53
CA ASP A 93 -1.06 -10.25 19.81
C ASP A 93 -0.09 -11.42 19.61
N PRO A 94 1.06 -11.46 20.32
CA PRO A 94 2.11 -12.46 20.10
C PRO A 94 1.66 -13.89 20.45
N THR A 95 0.66 -14.04 21.32
CA THR A 95 0.06 -15.34 21.67
C THR A 95 -0.91 -15.85 20.61
N GLU A 96 -1.52 -14.98 19.80
CA GLU A 96 -2.41 -15.37 18.71
C GLU A 96 -1.67 -15.71 17.42
N ILE A 97 -0.52 -15.07 17.17
CA ILE A 97 0.34 -15.34 16.01
C ILE A 97 0.88 -16.78 16.02
N LEU A 98 1.11 -17.35 17.21
CA LEU A 98 1.61 -18.71 17.41
C LEU A 98 0.59 -19.80 17.02
N ARG A 99 -0.68 -19.46 16.84
CA ARG A 99 -1.64 -20.39 16.23
C ARG A 99 -1.30 -20.54 14.76
N TYR A 100 -0.79 -21.71 14.39
CA TYR A 100 -0.46 -22.09 13.01
C TYR A 100 -1.49 -21.64 11.96
N LYS A 101 -2.79 -21.78 12.26
CA LYS A 101 -3.87 -21.32 11.35
C LYS A 101 -3.93 -19.80 11.16
N LYS A 102 -3.68 -19.00 12.20
CA LYS A 102 -3.64 -17.53 12.09
C LYS A 102 -2.37 -17.05 11.40
N LEU A 103 -1.23 -17.70 11.63
CA LEU A 103 0.03 -17.40 10.93
C LEU A 103 -0.09 -17.62 9.42
N GLN A 104 -0.59 -18.80 9.00
CA GLN A 104 -0.83 -19.11 7.59
C GLN A 104 -1.81 -18.12 6.93
N GLN A 105 -2.88 -17.72 7.64
CA GLN A 105 -3.81 -16.71 7.14
C GLN A 105 -3.15 -15.33 6.99
N ALA A 106 -2.40 -14.88 7.98
CA ALA A 106 -1.69 -13.60 7.93
C ALA A 106 -0.64 -13.56 6.81
N ARG A 107 0.06 -14.68 6.56
CA ARG A 107 1.01 -14.83 5.45
C ARG A 107 0.29 -14.78 4.11
N LEU A 108 -0.78 -15.56 3.92
CA LEU A 108 -1.56 -15.55 2.69
C LEU A 108 -2.13 -14.15 2.40
N GLU A 109 -2.60 -13.46 3.43
CA GLU A 109 -3.08 -12.08 3.35
C GLU A 109 -1.96 -11.09 3.01
N SER A 110 -0.76 -11.26 3.57
CA SER A 110 0.42 -10.46 3.19
C SER A 110 0.84 -10.72 1.74
N ILE A 111 0.81 -11.97 1.28
CA ILE A 111 1.12 -12.35 -0.11
C ILE A 111 0.11 -11.71 -1.06
N ALA A 112 -1.19 -11.86 -0.78
CA ALA A 112 -2.26 -11.28 -1.58
C ALA A 112 -2.12 -9.75 -1.68
N ARG A 113 -1.82 -9.09 -0.55
CA ARG A 113 -1.53 -7.66 -0.50
C ARG A 113 -0.32 -7.28 -1.35
N THR A 114 0.80 -7.99 -1.21
CA THR A 114 2.01 -7.74 -2.01
C THR A 114 1.76 -7.88 -3.52
N VAL A 115 1.01 -8.90 -3.95
CA VAL A 115 0.63 -9.06 -5.36
C VAL A 115 -0.24 -7.88 -5.81
N PHE A 116 -1.19 -7.45 -4.98
CA PHE A 116 -2.03 -6.30 -5.28
C PHE A 116 -1.22 -5.00 -5.44
N TYR A 117 -0.30 -4.71 -4.50
CA TYR A 117 0.58 -3.54 -4.63
C TYR A 117 1.50 -3.63 -5.85
N GLY A 118 1.94 -4.84 -6.21
CA GLY A 118 2.66 -5.07 -7.47
C GLY A 118 1.85 -4.66 -8.71
N LEU A 119 0.57 -5.03 -8.76
CA LEU A 119 -0.34 -4.57 -9.82
C LEU A 119 -0.59 -3.06 -9.75
N GLN A 120 -0.70 -2.51 -8.55
CA GLN A 120 -0.85 -1.07 -8.31
C GLN A 120 0.34 -0.27 -8.86
N ILE A 121 1.57 -0.77 -8.77
CA ILE A 121 2.76 -0.13 -9.37
C ILE A 121 2.62 -0.01 -10.88
N ILE A 122 2.20 -1.08 -11.56
CA ILE A 122 2.02 -1.08 -13.02
C ILE A 122 0.99 -0.03 -13.41
N TYR A 123 -0.13 0.03 -12.67
CA TYR A 123 -1.19 0.99 -12.93
C TYR A 123 -0.78 2.43 -12.61
N GLY A 124 -0.08 2.66 -11.50
CA GLY A 124 0.48 3.95 -11.12
C GLY A 124 1.48 4.50 -12.15
N MET A 125 2.33 3.62 -12.69
CA MET A 125 3.25 3.98 -13.78
C MET A 125 2.49 4.42 -15.03
N PHE A 126 1.45 3.69 -15.43
CA PHE A 126 0.61 4.06 -16.58
C PHE A 126 -0.07 5.42 -16.39
N TRP A 127 -0.57 5.69 -15.18
CA TRP A 127 -1.19 6.98 -14.86
C TRP A 127 -0.19 8.12 -14.92
N MET A 128 1.01 7.95 -14.35
CA MET A 128 2.08 8.95 -14.40
C MET A 128 2.46 9.29 -15.85
N VAL A 129 2.66 8.28 -16.70
CA VAL A 129 2.98 8.49 -18.12
C VAL A 129 1.84 9.22 -18.83
N SER A 130 0.59 8.81 -18.58
CA SER A 130 -0.60 9.47 -19.16
C SER A 130 -0.69 10.95 -18.76
N ALA A 131 -0.40 11.28 -17.50
CA ALA A 131 -0.38 12.65 -17.01
C ALA A 131 0.72 13.48 -17.70
N ILE A 132 1.92 12.92 -17.87
CA ILE A 132 3.03 13.58 -18.57
C ILE A 132 2.68 13.84 -20.03
N VAL A 133 2.14 12.84 -20.73
CA VAL A 133 1.76 12.94 -22.15
C VAL A 133 0.65 13.97 -22.35
N SER A 134 -0.37 13.98 -21.48
CA SER A 134 -1.45 14.98 -21.49
C SER A 134 -0.89 16.40 -21.31
N SER A 135 0.00 16.58 -20.33
CA SER A 135 0.68 17.85 -20.08
C SER A 135 1.53 18.30 -21.29
N ALA A 136 2.20 17.37 -21.98
CA ALA A 136 2.99 17.67 -23.17
C ALA A 136 2.11 18.08 -24.36
N LYS A 137 0.95 17.44 -24.55
CA LYS A 137 -0.01 17.74 -25.62
C LYS A 137 -0.62 19.14 -25.46
N SER A 138 -1.02 19.50 -24.23
CA SER A 138 -1.53 20.84 -23.89
C SER A 138 -0.56 21.96 -24.31
N ARG A 139 0.74 21.76 -24.07
CA ARG A 139 1.79 22.73 -24.41
C ARG A 139 2.00 22.93 -25.92
N LYS A 140 1.75 21.91 -26.74
CA LYS A 140 1.84 22.00 -28.21
C LYS A 140 0.59 22.62 -28.85
N GLY A 141 -0.59 22.44 -28.24
CA GLY A 141 -1.84 23.06 -28.69
C GLY A 141 -1.82 24.58 -28.56
N GLY A 142 -1.30 25.11 -27.44
CA GLY A 142 -1.22 26.56 -27.20
C GLY A 142 -0.16 27.30 -28.03
N LYS A 143 0.73 26.61 -28.75
CA LYS A 143 1.70 27.23 -29.68
C LYS A 143 1.20 27.31 -31.13
N ARG A 144 0.02 26.76 -31.42
CA ARG A 144 -0.59 26.74 -32.77
C ARG A 144 -1.83 27.63 -32.88
N ALA A 145 -2.18 28.36 -31.83
CA ALA A 145 -3.25 29.36 -31.80
C ALA A 145 -2.64 30.77 -31.77
#